data_AF-U7NLB8-F1
#
_entry.id   AF-U7NLB8-F1
#
_cell.length_a   1.000
_cell.length_b   1.000
_cell.length_c   1.000
_cell.angle_alpha   90.00
_cell.angle_beta   90.00
_cell.angle_gamma   90.00
#
_symmetry.space_group_name_H-M   'P 1'
#
loop_
_entity.id
_entity.type
_entity.pdbx_description
1 polymer ?
#
loop_
_entity_poly.entity_id
_entity_poly.type
_entity_poly.pdbx_seq_one_letter_code
_entity_poly.pdbx_strand_id
1 'polypeptide(L)'
;MHSELKASDLTELEATRRAEGAGDFQTAFTHLERAHILSQRYALAHAATHLRMLRLGWRTRDVREVLGQSIRTIAALVFSRI
;
A
#
# COMPACT_ATOMS: atom_id res chain seq x y z
N MET A 1 -9.14 -8.94 18.68
CA MET A 1 -9.36 -8.79 17.22
C MET A 1 -9.13 -7.38 16.67
N HIS A 2 -9.67 -6.29 17.26
CA HIS A 2 -9.40 -4.91 16.76
C HIS A 2 -7.94 -4.45 16.97
N SER A 3 -7.29 -4.86 18.07
CA SER A 3 -5.89 -4.47 18.37
C SER A 3 -4.84 -5.15 17.49
N GLU A 4 -5.08 -6.39 17.04
CA GLU A 4 -4.12 -7.12 16.20
C GLU A 4 -4.07 -6.57 14.78
N LEU A 5 -5.24 -6.19 14.23
CA LEU A 5 -5.33 -5.50 12.94
C LEU A 5 -4.61 -4.14 13.00
N LYS A 6 -4.73 -3.42 14.11
CA LYS A 6 -4.05 -2.14 14.32
C LYS A 6 -2.53 -2.31 14.47
N ALA A 7 -2.08 -3.36 15.15
CA ALA A 7 -0.64 -3.67 15.28
C ALA A 7 -0.03 -4.08 13.93
N SER A 8 -0.76 -4.88 13.14
CA SER A 8 -0.36 -5.26 11.78
C SER A 8 -0.31 -4.03 10.85
N ASP A 9 -1.31 -3.16 10.89
CA ASP A 9 -1.34 -1.89 10.12
C ASP A 9 -0.12 -1.00 10.44
N LEU A 10 0.21 -0.83 11.73
CA LEU A 10 1.39 -0.05 12.14
C LEU A 10 2.70 -0.68 11.64
N THR A 11 2.79 -2.01 11.63
CA THR A 11 3.97 -2.74 11.15
C THR A 11 4.18 -2.53 9.65
N GLU A 12 3.11 -2.62 8.86
CA GLU A 12 3.14 -2.34 7.41
C GLU A 12 3.53 -0.88 7.15
N LEU A 13 3.01 0.08 7.94
CA LEU A 13 3.36 1.49 7.81
C LEU A 13 4.82 1.81 8.18
N GLU A 14 5.42 1.08 9.12
CA GLU A 14 6.85 1.18 9.39
C GLU A 14 7.69 0.59 8.26
N ALA A 15 7.27 -0.56 7.71
CA ALA A 15 7.93 -1.19 6.58
C ALA A 15 7.89 -0.29 5.35
N THR A 16 6.77 0.39 5.09
CA THR A 16 6.68 1.46 4.07
C THR A 16 7.77 2.52 4.29
N ARG A 17 7.91 3.06 5.51
CA ARG A 17 8.90 4.12 5.78
C ARG A 17 10.33 3.66 5.58
N ARG A 18 10.65 2.41 5.95
CA ARG A 18 11.99 1.83 5.73
C ARG A 18 12.28 1.70 4.23
N ALA A 19 11.32 1.20 3.45
CA ALA A 19 11.45 1.07 2.00
C ALA A 19 11.52 2.43 1.29
N GLU A 20 10.72 3.42 1.72
CA GLU A 20 10.82 4.81 1.24
C GLU A 20 12.21 5.42 1.52
N GLY A 21 12.78 5.17 2.70
CA GLY A 21 14.11 5.63 3.08
C GLY A 21 15.24 4.96 2.28
N ALA A 22 15.04 3.70 1.87
CA ALA A 22 15.95 2.97 0.99
C ALA A 22 15.78 3.32 -0.50
N GLY A 23 14.78 4.13 -0.88
CA GLY A 23 14.45 4.41 -2.28
C GLY A 23 13.72 3.27 -2.99
N ASP A 24 13.34 2.22 -2.27
CA ASP A 24 12.59 1.08 -2.81
C ASP A 24 11.08 1.38 -2.77
N PHE A 25 10.66 2.14 -3.78
CA PHE A 25 9.28 2.60 -3.87
C PHE A 25 8.27 1.51 -4.23
N GLN A 26 8.73 0.41 -4.83
CA GLN A 26 7.88 -0.74 -5.14
C GLN A 26 7.51 -1.49 -3.86
N THR A 27 8.51 -1.81 -3.02
CA THR A 27 8.27 -2.42 -1.72
C THR A 27 7.49 -1.50 -0.79
N ALA A 28 7.76 -0.19 -0.82
CA ALA A 28 6.96 0.78 -0.08
C ALA A 28 5.48 0.75 -0.47
N PHE A 29 5.17 0.62 -1.77
CA PHE A 29 3.80 0.53 -2.27
C PHE A 29 3.12 -0.79 -1.86
N THR A 30 3.83 -1.92 -1.92
CA THR A 30 3.30 -3.22 -1.46
C THR A 30 2.90 -3.18 0.02
N HIS A 31 3.71 -2.55 0.87
CA HIS A 31 3.37 -2.38 2.29
C HIS A 31 2.17 -1.43 2.49
N LEU A 32 2.06 -0.37 1.67
CA LEU A 32 0.88 0.47 1.68
C LEU A 32 -0.38 -0.29 1.25
N GLU A 33 -0.29 -1.17 0.24
CA GLU A 33 -1.41 -1.99 -0.23
C GLU A 33 -1.93 -2.93 0.86
N ARG A 34 -1.01 -3.54 1.61
CA ARG A 34 -1.34 -4.37 2.77
C ARG A 34 -1.99 -3.56 3.88
N ALA A 35 -1.42 -2.39 4.22
CA ALA A 35 -2.04 -1.46 5.16
C ALA A 35 -3.43 -1.00 4.68
N HIS A 36 -3.64 -0.84 3.38
CA HIS A 36 -4.93 -0.45 2.79
C HIS A 36 -5.99 -1.54 2.96
N ILE A 37 -5.64 -2.81 2.73
CA ILE A 37 -6.53 -3.96 2.96
C ILE A 37 -6.87 -4.09 4.46
N LEU A 38 -5.87 -3.97 5.34
CA LEU A 38 -6.07 -4.07 6.80
C LEU A 38 -6.92 -2.92 7.35
N SER A 39 -6.74 -1.71 6.80
CA SER A 39 -7.49 -0.51 7.18
C SER A 39 -8.86 -0.38 6.52
N GLN A 40 -9.25 -1.28 5.60
CA GLN A 40 -10.53 -1.25 4.88
C GLN A 40 -11.75 -1.14 5.80
N ARG A 41 -11.66 -1.68 7.02
CA ARG A 41 -12.73 -1.62 8.03
C ARG A 41 -12.79 -0.30 8.81
N TYR A 42 -11.80 0.59 8.64
CA TYR A 42 -11.65 1.86 9.34
C TYR A 42 -11.48 3.00 8.32
N ALA A 43 -12.57 3.69 7.98
CA ALA A 43 -12.60 4.67 6.88
C ALA A 43 -11.51 5.75 6.96
N LEU A 44 -11.22 6.28 8.16
CA LEU A 44 -10.18 7.30 8.34
C LEU A 44 -8.76 6.75 8.12
N ALA A 45 -8.47 5.54 8.60
CA ALA A 45 -7.17 4.89 8.40
C ALA A 45 -6.98 4.53 6.92
N HIS A 46 -8.05 4.06 6.28
CA HIS A 46 -8.07 3.77 4.85
C HIS A 46 -7.78 5.00 4.00
N ALA A 47 -8.45 6.12 4.29
CA ALA A 47 -8.22 7.40 3.62
C ALA A 47 -6.78 7.91 3.83
N ALA A 48 -6.23 7.74 5.04
CA ALA A 48 -4.83 8.11 5.32
C ALA A 48 -3.82 7.26 4.52
N THR A 49 -4.07 5.95 4.37
CA THR A 49 -3.22 5.06 3.57
C THR A 49 -3.27 5.40 2.08
N HIS A 50 -4.45 5.73 1.55
CA HIS A 50 -4.59 6.26 0.18
C HIS A 50 -3.79 7.54 -0.04
N LEU A 51 -3.86 8.49 0.91
CA LEU A 51 -3.10 9.73 0.79
C LEU A 51 -1.58 9.49 0.77
N ARG A 52 -1.11 8.46 1.50
CA ARG A 52 0.30 8.04 1.48
C ARG A 52 0.68 7.39 0.15
N MET A 53 -0.16 6.52 -0.41
CA MET A 53 0.05 5.95 -1.75
C MET A 53 0.13 7.03 -2.82
N LEU A 54 -0.76 8.03 -2.77
CA LEU A 54 -0.77 9.16 -3.70
C LEU A 54 0.49 10.01 -3.56
N ARG A 55 0.93 10.29 -2.33
CA ARG A 55 2.17 11.03 -2.07
C ARG A 55 3.40 10.26 -2.58
N LEU A 56 3.43 8.95 -2.37
CA LEU A 56 4.49 8.07 -2.85
C LEU A 56 4.54 8.07 -4.39
N GLY A 57 3.40 7.88 -5.05
CA GLY A 57 3.29 7.93 -6.51
C GLY A 57 3.62 9.30 -7.12
N TRP A 58 3.40 10.38 -6.37
CA TRP A 58 3.79 11.73 -6.80
C TRP A 58 5.29 11.98 -6.68
N ARG A 59 5.94 11.47 -5.62
CA ARG A 59 7.37 11.66 -5.34
C ARG A 59 8.26 11.00 -6.39
N THR A 60 7.78 9.93 -6.98
CA THR A 60 8.62 9.02 -7.76
C THR A 60 8.65 9.31 -9.26
N ARG A 61 7.82 10.25 -9.76
CA ARG A 61 7.82 10.92 -11.08
C ARG A 61 8.07 10.10 -12.37
N ASP A 62 8.30 8.78 -12.33
CA ASP A 62 8.34 7.87 -13.49
C ASP A 62 8.28 6.35 -13.13
N VAL A 63 7.39 5.96 -12.21
CA VAL A 63 7.08 4.54 -11.85
C VAL A 63 5.62 4.20 -12.13
N ARG A 64 4.88 5.13 -12.74
CA ARG A 64 3.46 5.00 -13.07
C ARG A 64 3.19 3.84 -14.04
N GLU A 65 4.16 3.54 -14.91
CA GLU A 65 4.06 2.44 -15.88
C GLU A 65 4.27 1.08 -15.21
N VAL A 66 5.32 0.96 -14.41
CA VAL A 66 5.65 -0.27 -13.66
C VAL A 66 4.55 -0.59 -12.65
N LEU A 67 4.07 0.42 -11.92
CA LEU A 67 3.04 0.26 -10.91
C LEU A 67 1.65 0.00 -11.51
N GLY A 68 1.34 0.62 -12.65
CA GLY A 68 0.11 0.36 -13.40
C GLY A 68 0.03 -1.07 -13.93
N GLN A 69 1.17 -1.65 -14.32
CA GLN A 69 1.29 -3.08 -14.68
C GLN A 69 1.12 -3.97 -13.44
N SER A 70 1.83 -3.68 -12.34
CA SER A 70 1.76 -4.49 -11.11
C SER A 70 0.35 -4.53 -10.50
N ILE A 71 -0.34 -3.39 -10.41
CA ILE A 71 -1.71 -3.30 -9.88
C ILE A 71 -2.68 -4.07 -10.78
N ARG A 72 -2.50 -4.00 -12.11
CA ARG A 72 -3.36 -4.71 -13.06
C ARG A 72 -3.19 -6.23 -12.97
N THR A 73 -1.97 -6.71 -12.73
CA THR A 73 -1.70 -8.14 -12.47
C THR A 73 -2.31 -8.60 -11.15
N ILE A 74 -2.19 -7.82 -10.07
CA ILE A 74 -2.77 -8.17 -8.77
C ILE A 74 -4.31 -8.16 -8.85
N ALA A 75 -4.91 -7.16 -9.50
CA ALA A 75 -6.34 -7.13 -9.74
C ALA A 75 -6.80 -8.32 -10.58
N ALA A 76 -6.08 -8.68 -11.65
CA ALA A 76 -6.41 -9.87 -12.43
C ALA A 76 -6.34 -11.15 -11.59
N LEU A 77 -5.34 -11.30 -10.70
CA LEU A 77 -5.25 -12.46 -9.81
C LEU A 77 -6.36 -12.49 -8.75
N VAL A 78 -6.75 -11.34 -8.20
CA VAL A 78 -7.79 -11.24 -7.16
C VAL A 78 -9.20 -11.40 -7.75
N PHE A 79 -9.46 -10.87 -8.95
CA PHE A 79 -10.78 -10.90 -9.60
C PHE A 79 -11.00 -12.10 -10.55
N SER A 80 -9.95 -12.80 -10.99
CA SER A 80 -10.10 -14.02 -11.84
C SER A 80 -10.55 -15.26 -11.05
N ARG A 81 -10.62 -15.18 -9.72
CA ARG A 81 -11.12 -16.26 -8.84
C ARG A 81 -12.39 -15.83 -8.08
N ILE A 82 -13.30 -15.12 -8.75
CA ILE A 82 -14.71 -14.96 -8.32
C ILE A 82 -15.60 -15.29 -9.52
#